data_AF-A0A3B0VGT7-F1
#
_entry.id   AF-A0A3B0VGT7-F1
#
_cell.length_a   1.000
_cell.length_b   1.000
_cell.length_c   1.000
_cell.angle_alpha   90.00
_cell.angle_beta   90.00
_cell.angle_gamma   90.00
#
_symmetry.space_group_name_H-M   'P 1'
#
loop_
_entity.id
_entity.type
_entity.pdbx_description
1 polymer ?
#
loop_
_entity_poly.entity_id
_entity_poly.type
_entity_poly.pdbx_seq_one_letter_code
_entity_poly.pdbx_strand_id
1 'polypeptide(L)'
;DELTALIHAVPEADVRTKKRGVLSKPAAKRKAKPRKKKVKHKTTHYLTEDVFSELGEAKETIKNFLPKGRKSKATKSGIVESAVKVLLEEFELKGKKSYLVQELLKKK
;
A
#
# COMPACT_ATOMS: atom_id res chain seq x y z
N ASP A 1 13.13 -42.19 16.92
CA ASP A 1 12.80 -43.01 15.73
C ASP A 1 11.38 -43.55 15.84
N GLU A 2 10.41 -42.84 15.27
CA GLU A 2 8.98 -43.15 15.44
C GLU A 2 8.25 -43.29 14.09
N LEU A 3 8.90 -43.93 13.11
CA LEU A 3 8.42 -44.05 11.72
C LEU A 3 7.99 -45.47 11.31
N THR A 4 7.50 -46.33 12.21
CA THR A 4 7.26 -47.74 11.84
C THR A 4 6.10 -48.47 12.52
N ALA A 5 5.10 -47.77 13.06
CA ALA A 5 4.08 -48.44 13.86
C ALA A 5 2.62 -48.10 13.54
N LEU A 6 2.25 -47.71 12.31
CA LEU A 6 0.81 -47.68 11.95
C LEU A 6 0.51 -47.87 10.45
N ILE A 7 1.38 -48.57 9.72
CA ILE A 7 1.01 -49.25 8.47
C ILE A 7 0.69 -50.68 8.91
N HIS A 8 -0.58 -51.03 9.03
CA HIS A 8 -1.18 -52.39 9.00
C HIS A 8 -2.47 -52.41 9.83
N ALA A 9 -3.56 -51.89 9.26
CA ALA A 9 -4.91 -52.34 9.57
C ALA A 9 -5.85 -51.91 8.43
N VAL A 10 -5.72 -52.59 7.29
CA VAL A 10 -6.82 -52.64 6.31
C VAL A 10 -7.82 -53.68 6.82
N PRO A 11 -9.11 -53.34 6.86
CA PRO A 11 -10.13 -54.28 6.47
C PRO A 11 -10.79 -53.81 5.17
N GLU A 12 -10.75 -54.71 4.18
CA GLU A 12 -11.49 -54.63 2.94
C GLU A 12 -13.01 -54.76 3.16
N ALA A 13 -13.73 -54.34 2.13
CA ALA A 13 -15.14 -54.60 1.79
C ALA A 13 -16.21 -53.78 2.55
N ASP A 14 -16.99 -52.97 1.82
CA ASP A 14 -18.24 -53.46 1.24
C ASP A 14 -18.92 -52.41 0.31
N VAL A 15 -18.90 -52.70 -0.98
CA VAL A 15 -19.98 -52.64 -2.00
C VAL A 15 -21.09 -51.54 -1.97
N ARG A 16 -21.39 -51.07 -3.21
CA ARG A 16 -22.70 -50.59 -3.78
C ARG A 16 -23.05 -49.09 -3.78
N THR A 17 -22.91 -48.53 -5.00
CA THR A 17 -23.92 -47.79 -5.80
C THR A 17 -24.94 -46.88 -5.09
N LYS A 18 -24.89 -45.57 -5.39
CA LYS A 18 -26.01 -44.85 -6.06
C LYS A 18 -25.64 -43.43 -6.46
N LYS A 19 -25.71 -43.14 -7.76
CA LYS A 19 -25.92 -41.79 -8.29
C LYS A 19 -27.23 -41.24 -7.71
N ARG A 20 -27.18 -40.10 -7.01
CA ARG A 20 -28.32 -39.21 -6.82
C ARG A 20 -27.81 -37.78 -6.85
N GLY A 21 -28.24 -37.05 -7.87
CA GLY A 21 -27.84 -35.68 -8.14
C GLY A 21 -28.16 -34.77 -6.97
N VAL A 22 -27.16 -34.01 -6.54
CA VAL A 22 -27.35 -32.84 -5.70
C VAL A 22 -27.32 -31.64 -6.64
N LEU A 23 -28.47 -31.00 -6.83
CA LEU A 23 -28.56 -29.69 -7.45
C LEU A 23 -27.66 -28.74 -6.66
N SER A 24 -26.47 -28.44 -7.19
CA SER A 24 -25.61 -27.39 -6.71
C SER A 24 -26.29 -26.05 -6.95
N LYS A 25 -26.96 -25.52 -5.93
CA LYS A 25 -27.41 -24.13 -5.88
C LYS A 25 -26.21 -23.23 -6.19
N PRO A 26 -26.33 -22.23 -7.09
CA PRO A 26 -25.22 -21.35 -7.38
C PRO A 26 -24.84 -20.59 -6.10
N ALA A 27 -23.57 -20.69 -5.71
CA ALA A 27 -23.02 -19.95 -4.60
C ALA A 27 -23.33 -18.46 -4.81
N ALA A 28 -24.22 -17.92 -3.98
CA ALA A 28 -24.56 -16.51 -4.00
C ALA A 28 -23.25 -15.72 -3.87
N LYS A 29 -22.88 -14.99 -4.93
CA LYS A 29 -21.74 -14.07 -4.94
C LYS A 29 -21.95 -13.10 -3.78
N ARG A 30 -21.26 -13.34 -2.65
CA ARG A 30 -21.22 -12.42 -1.52
C ARG A 30 -20.63 -11.12 -2.06
N LYS A 31 -21.49 -10.14 -2.35
CA LYS A 31 -21.05 -8.80 -2.73
C LYS A 31 -20.23 -8.27 -1.57
N ALA A 32 -18.91 -8.19 -1.77
CA ALA A 32 -18.00 -7.62 -0.79
C ALA A 32 -18.52 -6.22 -0.45
N LYS A 33 -18.87 -5.99 0.82
CA LYS A 33 -19.28 -4.66 1.28
C LYS A 33 -18.17 -3.67 0.90
N PRO A 34 -18.49 -2.54 0.26
CA PRO A 34 -17.48 -1.56 -0.10
C PRO A 34 -16.79 -1.09 1.18
N ARG A 35 -15.47 -1.31 1.27
CA ARG A 35 -14.66 -0.78 2.37
C ARG A 35 -14.87 0.74 2.39
N LYS A 36 -15.41 1.27 3.49
CA LYS A 36 -15.55 2.71 3.70
C LYS A 36 -14.18 3.35 3.50
N LYS A 37 -14.02 4.12 2.41
CA LYS A 37 -12.77 4.86 2.15
C LYS A 37 -12.62 5.86 3.29
N LYS A 38 -11.49 5.80 4.02
CA LYS A 38 -11.15 6.84 5.01
C LYS A 38 -11.15 8.18 4.26
N VAL A 39 -11.97 9.11 4.71
CA VAL A 39 -12.04 10.45 4.11
C VAL A 39 -10.74 11.15 4.47
N LYS A 40 -9.96 11.55 3.47
CA LYS A 40 -8.73 12.31 3.68
C LYS A 40 -9.11 13.77 3.92
N HIS A 41 -8.86 14.27 5.12
CA HIS A 41 -8.98 15.71 5.41
C HIS A 41 -7.88 16.46 4.64
N LYS A 42 -8.26 17.57 4.02
CA LYS A 42 -7.36 18.41 3.23
C LYS A 42 -7.16 19.73 3.96
N THR A 43 -5.96 20.27 3.86
CA THR A 43 -5.59 21.59 4.34
C THR A 43 -4.81 22.31 3.26
N THR A 44 -4.85 23.63 3.27
CA THR A 44 -4.17 24.50 2.29
C THR A 44 -3.01 25.19 3.00
N HIS A 45 -1.81 25.14 2.41
CA HIS A 45 -0.61 25.76 2.95
C HIS A 45 0.04 26.63 1.89
N TYR A 46 0.64 27.75 2.32
CA TYR A 46 1.29 28.69 1.41
C TYR A 46 2.71 28.22 1.08
N LEU A 47 3.06 28.35 -0.19
CA LEU A 47 4.40 28.19 -0.73
C LEU A 47 4.74 29.47 -1.48
N THR A 48 6.02 29.83 -1.56
CA THR A 48 6.46 30.91 -2.45
C THR A 48 6.23 30.50 -3.91
N GLU A 49 6.10 31.50 -4.79
CA GLU A 49 5.86 31.26 -6.22
C GLU A 49 6.99 30.44 -6.85
N ASP A 50 8.24 30.78 -6.54
CA ASP A 50 9.43 30.07 -7.01
C ASP A 50 9.36 28.57 -6.66
N VAL A 51 9.10 28.25 -5.40
CA VAL A 51 8.98 26.86 -4.93
C VAL A 51 7.81 26.14 -5.61
N PHE A 52 6.71 26.83 -5.86
CA PHE A 52 5.56 26.23 -6.56
C PHE A 52 5.84 25.96 -8.04
N SER A 53 6.66 26.81 -8.68
CA SER A 53 7.14 26.65 -10.05
C SER A 53 8.10 25.46 -10.16
N GLU A 54 9.14 25.44 -9.31
CA GLU A 54 10.10 24.33 -9.21
C GLU A 54 9.41 22.98 -8.94
N LEU A 55 8.37 22.97 -8.09
CA LEU A 55 7.55 21.79 -7.86
C LEU A 55 6.84 21.29 -9.13
N GLY A 56 6.48 22.19 -10.04
CA GLY A 56 5.94 21.86 -11.36
C GLY A 56 6.96 21.13 -12.23
N GLU A 57 8.19 21.64 -12.30
CA GLU A 57 9.28 21.03 -13.05
C GLU A 57 9.71 19.67 -12.46
N ALA A 58 9.85 19.62 -11.13
CA ALA A 58 10.16 18.40 -10.40
C ALA A 58 9.10 17.32 -10.65
N LYS A 59 7.82 17.69 -10.70
CA LYS A 59 6.72 16.76 -10.99
C LYS A 59 6.89 16.11 -12.37
N GLU A 60 7.20 16.88 -13.41
CA GLU A 60 7.38 16.31 -14.76
C GLU A 60 8.64 15.43 -14.83
N THR A 61 9.71 15.81 -14.13
CA THR A 61 10.91 14.98 -13.98
C THR A 61 10.61 13.65 -13.25
N ILE A 62 9.89 13.69 -12.13
CA ILE A 62 9.50 12.50 -11.37
C ILE A 62 8.62 11.57 -12.22
N LYS A 63 7.72 12.10 -13.05
CA LYS A 63 6.92 11.27 -13.97
C LYS A 63 7.78 10.50 -14.97
N ASN A 64 8.94 11.01 -15.35
CA ASN A 64 9.86 10.32 -16.27
C ASN A 64 10.56 9.14 -15.59
N PHE A 65 10.78 9.20 -14.28
CA PHE A 65 11.30 8.07 -13.50
C PHE A 65 10.25 7.00 -13.19
N LEU A 66 8.95 7.34 -13.27
CA LEU A 66 7.88 6.40 -12.97
C LEU A 66 7.47 5.55 -14.19
N PRO A 67 7.15 4.26 -13.98
CA PRO A 67 6.64 3.40 -15.05
C PRO A 67 5.30 3.93 -15.58
N LYS A 68 4.98 3.63 -16.85
CA LYS A 68 3.83 4.18 -17.60
C LYS A 68 2.49 4.14 -16.82
N GLY A 69 2.22 3.07 -16.06
CA GLY A 69 1.00 2.93 -15.26
C GLY A 69 0.98 3.66 -13.91
N ARG A 70 2.07 4.33 -13.51
CA ARG A 70 2.19 5.02 -12.21
C ARG A 70 2.40 6.53 -12.34
N LYS A 71 2.53 7.08 -13.55
CA LYS A 71 2.73 8.52 -13.77
C LYS A 71 1.63 9.39 -13.16
N SER A 72 0.39 8.88 -13.10
CA SER A 72 -0.75 9.56 -12.46
C SER A 72 -0.58 9.77 -10.94
N LYS A 73 0.35 9.06 -10.30
CA LYS A 73 0.66 9.24 -8.86
C LYS A 73 1.56 10.44 -8.59
N ALA A 74 2.30 10.93 -9.58
CA ALA A 74 3.13 12.13 -9.46
C ALA A 74 2.28 13.39 -9.63
N THR A 75 1.48 13.70 -8.60
CA THR A 75 0.76 14.97 -8.47
C THR A 75 1.54 15.92 -7.57
N LYS A 76 1.37 17.25 -7.73
CA LYS A 76 2.02 18.25 -6.86
C LYS A 76 1.75 17.97 -5.38
N SER A 77 0.49 17.73 -5.02
CA SER A 77 0.09 17.40 -3.65
C SER A 77 0.64 16.05 -3.16
N GLY A 78 0.76 15.05 -4.03
CA GLY A 78 1.37 13.76 -3.69
C GLY A 78 2.86 13.88 -3.42
N ILE A 79 3.56 14.71 -4.20
CA ILE A 79 4.98 15.00 -4.01
C ILE A 79 5.19 15.75 -2.70
N VAL A 80 4.45 16.83 -2.45
CA VAL A 80 4.54 17.61 -1.20
C VAL A 80 4.27 16.73 0.02
N GLU A 81 3.18 15.96 0.02
CA GLU A 81 2.87 15.04 1.11
C GLU A 81 3.99 14.03 1.37
N SER A 82 4.57 13.45 0.31
CA SER A 82 5.63 12.44 0.45
C SER A 82 6.93 13.07 0.93
N ALA A 83 7.29 14.23 0.40
CA ALA A 83 8.49 14.97 0.80
C ALA A 83 8.44 15.38 2.27
N VAL A 84 7.29 15.92 2.72
CA VAL A 84 7.10 16.30 4.13
C VAL A 84 7.18 15.08 5.04
N LYS A 85 6.57 13.94 4.68
CA LYS A 85 6.69 12.71 5.48
C LYS A 85 8.13 12.23 5.61
N VAL A 86 8.87 12.17 4.51
CA VAL A 86 10.28 11.77 4.52
C VAL A 86 11.12 12.70 5.40
N LEU A 87 10.89 14.01 5.31
CA LEU A 87 11.57 15.00 6.16
C LEU A 87 11.22 14.85 7.64
N LEU A 88 9.95 14.57 7.96
CA LEU A 88 9.51 14.36 9.35
C LEU A 88 10.04 13.05 9.92
N GLU A 89 10.02 11.96 9.17
CA GLU A 89 10.62 10.68 9.56
C GLU A 89 12.13 10.83 9.79
N GLU A 90 12.83 11.56 8.90
CA GLU A 90 14.25 11.86 9.07
C GLU A 90 14.53 12.71 10.32
N PHE A 91 13.65 13.67 10.61
CA PHE A 91 13.72 14.47 11.82
C PHE A 91 13.47 13.64 13.09
N GLU A 92 12.49 12.75 13.10
CA GLU A 92 12.23 11.86 14.23
C GLU A 92 13.45 10.98 14.54
N LEU A 93 14.14 10.50 13.50
CA LEU A 93 15.33 9.64 13.65
C LEU A 93 16.58 10.41 14.08
N LYS A 94 16.83 11.61 13.53
CA LYS A 94 18.09 12.35 13.72
C LYS A 94 18.00 13.51 14.71
N GLY A 95 16.79 13.95 15.06
CA GLY A 95 16.54 15.10 15.93
C GLY A 95 17.27 16.36 15.46
N LYS A 96 18.08 16.95 16.36
CA LYS A 96 18.85 18.18 16.08
C LYS A 96 19.84 18.06 14.91
N LYS A 97 20.21 16.83 14.54
CA LYS A 97 21.14 16.55 13.43
C LYS A 97 20.41 16.37 12.10
N SER A 98 19.08 16.47 12.05
CA SER A 98 18.34 16.36 10.80
C SER A 98 18.66 17.51 9.86
N TYR A 99 18.54 17.25 8.56
CA TYR A 99 18.74 18.28 7.55
C TYR A 99 17.81 19.47 7.78
N LEU A 100 16.54 19.20 8.10
CA LEU A 100 15.53 20.22 8.36
C LEU A 100 15.96 21.20 9.46
N VAL A 101 16.44 20.70 10.60
CA VAL A 101 16.84 21.55 11.74
C VAL A 101 18.06 22.37 11.38
N GLN A 102 19.06 21.75 10.74
CA GLN A 102 20.27 22.44 10.33
C GLN A 102 19.96 23.57 9.34
N GLU A 103 19.06 23.34 8.40
CA GLU A 103 18.68 24.34 7.40
C GLU A 103 17.92 25.52 8.01
N LEU A 104 17.03 25.26 8.96
CA LEU A 104 16.31 26.32 9.68
C LEU A 104 17.23 27.14 10.59
N LEU A 105 18.30 26.55 11.15
CA LEU A 105 19.27 27.29 11.97
C LEU A 105 20.19 28.21 11.15
N LYS A 106 20.42 27.91 9.86
CA LYS A 106 21.22 28.77 8.96
C LYS A 106 20.45 30.01 8.50
N LYS A 107 19.12 29.94 8.45
CA LYS A 107 18.26 31.07 8.09
C LYS A 107 18.18 32.04 9.26
N LYS A 108 19.18 32.91 9.38
CA LYS A 108 19.19 34.10 10.24
C LYS A 108 19.29 35.35 9.39
#